data_AF-A0A925P496-F1
#
_entry.id   AF-A0A925P496-F1
#
_cell.length_a   1.000
_cell.length_b   1.000
_cell.length_c   1.000
_cell.angle_alpha   90.00
_cell.angle_beta   90.00
_cell.angle_gamma   90.00
#
_symmetry.space_group_name_H-M   'P 1'
#
loop_
_entity.id
_entity.type
_entity.pdbx_description
1 polymer ?
#
loop_
_entity_poly.entity_id
_entity_poly.type
_entity_poly.pdbx_seq_one_letter_code
_entity_poly.pdbx_strand_id
1 'polypeptide(L)'
;MKILPALSLVAALFLGASHVVAQPFTLTDKPWRGTPIAPDKVTDKTPGPDYPFSLRWDAGKPGTNVIFFNFTSRDFSGYNTLSFWVYAEKATFATIQVVFNSPTIGEQDVFESDFSVDTEGKWSKYTMSLDRFKKSREPAGWDQITAIQFCTHRHGNLPVEGTVLYFSGMQLELSP
;
A
#
# COMPACT_ATOMS: atom_id res chain seq x y z
N MET A 1 6.63 36.28 58.01
CA MET A 1 5.17 36.16 57.75
C MET A 1 4.96 36.43 56.27
N LYS A 2 4.53 35.41 55.51
CA LYS A 2 4.35 35.42 54.06
C LYS A 2 3.08 36.16 53.67
N ILE A 3 3.13 37.06 52.68
CA ILE A 3 2.00 37.37 51.79
C ILE A 3 2.56 37.73 50.41
N LEU A 4 2.17 36.95 49.39
CA LEU A 4 2.29 37.27 47.95
C LEU A 4 0.87 37.45 47.42
N PRO A 5 0.62 38.46 46.56
CA PRO A 5 -0.32 38.29 45.45
C PRO A 5 0.25 38.95 44.17
N ALA A 6 -0.15 38.68 42.94
CA ALA A 6 -0.97 37.68 42.29
C ALA A 6 -0.48 37.69 40.82
N LEU A 7 -0.17 36.52 40.24
CA LEU A 7 0.13 36.44 38.81
C LEU A 7 -1.19 36.19 38.07
N SER A 8 -1.57 37.13 37.19
CA SER A 8 -2.76 37.00 36.35
C SER A 8 -2.53 35.93 35.29
N LEU A 9 -3.35 34.87 35.33
CA LEU A 9 -3.38 33.81 34.33
C LEU A 9 -4.21 34.29 33.13
N VAL A 10 -3.57 34.57 31.99
CA VAL A 10 -4.26 34.71 30.70
C VAL A 10 -4.33 33.32 30.09
N ALA A 11 -5.52 32.70 30.14
CA ALA A 11 -5.81 31.48 29.41
C ALA A 11 -6.05 31.82 27.94
N ALA A 12 -5.12 31.47 27.05
CA ALA A 12 -5.38 31.45 25.62
C ALA A 12 -6.18 30.18 25.27
N LEU A 13 -7.46 30.37 24.93
CA LEU A 13 -8.26 29.34 24.27
C LEU A 13 -7.69 29.08 22.87
N PHE A 14 -7.00 27.96 22.67
CA PHE A 14 -6.83 27.39 21.35
C PHE A 14 -8.07 26.54 21.04
N LEU A 15 -8.99 27.08 20.24
CA LEU A 15 -10.02 26.30 19.58
C LEU A 15 -9.34 25.37 18.57
N GLY A 16 -9.34 24.09 18.90
CA GLY A 16 -8.74 23.04 18.09
C GLY A 16 -9.54 22.77 16.82
N ALA A 17 -8.83 22.77 15.69
CA ALA A 17 -9.05 21.81 14.64
C ALA A 17 -7.77 20.95 14.59
N SER A 18 -7.69 19.97 15.49
CA SER A 18 -6.71 18.89 15.36
C SER A 18 -7.05 18.14 14.09
N HIS A 19 -6.44 18.54 12.97
CA HIS A 19 -6.41 17.72 11.78
C HIS A 19 -5.67 16.47 12.21
N VAL A 20 -6.41 15.38 12.41
CA VAL A 20 -5.81 14.06 12.58
C VAL A 20 -5.18 13.76 11.23
N VAL A 21 -3.92 14.15 11.06
CA VAL A 21 -3.11 13.68 9.94
C VAL A 21 -3.07 12.19 10.10
N ALA A 22 -3.75 11.48 9.20
CA ALA A 22 -3.76 10.03 9.18
C ALA A 22 -2.30 9.57 9.14
N GLN A 23 -1.87 8.87 10.19
CA GLN A 23 -0.50 8.36 10.26
C GLN A 23 -0.30 7.38 9.09
N PRO A 24 0.85 7.40 8.40
CA PRO A 24 1.11 6.45 7.33
C PRO A 24 0.91 5.02 7.83
N PHE A 25 -0.09 4.33 7.27
CA PHE A 25 -0.30 2.93 7.60
C PHE A 25 0.76 2.12 6.88
N THR A 26 1.84 1.78 7.59
CA THR A 26 2.86 0.93 7.02
C THR A 26 2.38 -0.51 7.11
N LEU A 27 2.21 -1.16 5.96
CA LEU A 27 1.73 -2.55 5.85
C LEU A 27 2.70 -3.60 6.43
N THR A 28 3.78 -3.16 7.10
CA THR A 28 4.85 -3.97 7.67
C THR A 28 4.61 -4.43 9.12
N ASP A 29 3.63 -3.87 9.83
CA ASP A 29 3.46 -4.07 11.28
C ASP A 29 2.64 -5.32 11.67
N LYS A 30 2.25 -6.14 10.69
CA LYS A 30 1.55 -7.41 10.95
C LYS A 30 2.23 -8.59 10.23
N PRO A 31 2.25 -9.78 10.86
CA PRO A 31 2.78 -10.98 10.22
C PRO A 31 1.95 -11.35 8.99
N TRP A 32 2.60 -11.21 7.85
CA TRP A 32 2.16 -11.64 6.52
C TRP A 32 1.57 -13.05 6.55
N ARG A 33 0.30 -13.19 6.16
CA ARG A 33 -0.34 -14.50 5.91
C ARG A 33 -1.14 -14.43 4.61
N GLY A 34 -0.53 -14.94 3.55
CA GLY A 34 -1.16 -15.17 2.26
C GLY A 34 -0.58 -16.44 1.66
N THR A 35 -1.34 -17.52 1.69
CA THR A 35 -1.13 -18.70 0.85
C THR A 35 -1.36 -18.35 -0.63
N PRO A 36 -0.69 -19.00 -1.60
CA PRO A 36 0.14 -20.20 -1.43
C PRO A 36 1.66 -19.94 -1.38
N ILE A 37 2.14 -18.75 -1.76
CA ILE A 37 3.58 -18.42 -1.72
C ILE A 37 3.73 -17.02 -1.12
N ALA A 38 4.13 -16.96 0.15
CA ALA A 38 4.53 -15.69 0.74
C ALA A 38 5.79 -15.20 0.00
N PRO A 39 5.85 -13.93 -0.42
CA PRO A 39 7.08 -13.39 -0.99
C PRO A 39 8.23 -13.53 0.00
N ASP A 40 9.44 -13.79 -0.50
CA ASP A 40 10.59 -13.97 0.37
C ASP A 40 10.92 -12.62 1.02
N LYS A 41 11.03 -12.61 2.35
CA LYS A 41 11.53 -11.46 3.08
C LYS A 41 13.04 -11.37 2.90
N VAL A 42 13.51 -10.28 2.30
CA VAL A 42 14.91 -10.02 1.97
C VAL A 42 15.41 -8.83 2.77
N THR A 43 16.64 -8.90 3.31
CA THR A 43 17.19 -7.84 4.19
C THR A 43 18.45 -7.18 3.64
N ASP A 44 19.08 -7.77 2.63
CA ASP A 44 20.27 -7.27 1.92
C ASP A 44 19.93 -6.50 0.63
N LYS A 45 18.63 -6.42 0.29
CA LYS A 45 18.13 -5.66 -0.86
C LYS A 45 17.00 -4.75 -0.43
N THR A 46 17.32 -3.51 -0.06
CA THR A 46 16.38 -2.53 0.50
C THR A 46 16.58 -1.14 -0.13
N PRO A 47 15.55 -0.27 -0.12
CA PRO A 47 15.69 1.09 -0.66
C PRO A 47 16.46 2.04 0.28
N GLY A 48 16.67 1.68 1.54
CA GLY A 48 17.39 2.49 2.51
C GLY A 48 17.24 2.00 3.96
N PRO A 49 17.87 2.68 4.93
CA PRO A 49 17.87 2.27 6.34
C PRO A 49 16.48 2.31 7.01
N ASP A 50 15.58 3.18 6.53
CA ASP A 50 14.21 3.29 7.04
C ASP A 50 13.30 2.14 6.59
N TYR A 51 13.79 1.30 5.67
CA TYR A 51 13.07 0.20 5.07
C TYR A 51 13.89 -1.10 5.22
N PRO A 52 13.96 -1.69 6.41
CA PRO A 52 14.95 -2.71 6.76
C PRO A 52 14.74 -4.07 6.07
N PHE A 53 13.70 -4.21 5.25
CA PHE A 53 13.48 -5.38 4.42
C PHE A 53 12.71 -5.04 3.14
N SER A 54 12.75 -5.95 2.18
CA SER A 54 11.86 -5.97 1.02
C SER A 54 11.21 -7.35 0.86
N LEU A 55 10.18 -7.40 0.03
CA LEU A 55 9.47 -8.62 -0.35
C LEU A 55 9.81 -8.97 -1.78
N ARG A 56 10.54 -10.06 -1.98
CA ARG A 56 10.84 -10.59 -3.30
C ARG A 56 9.66 -11.37 -3.84
N TRP A 57 9.20 -11.00 -5.03
CA TRP A 57 8.13 -11.64 -5.76
C TRP A 57 8.61 -12.02 -7.17
N ASP A 58 8.64 -13.33 -7.44
CA ASP A 58 8.92 -13.87 -8.78
C ASP A 58 7.65 -13.83 -9.64
N ALA A 59 7.23 -12.63 -10.03
CA ALA A 59 5.94 -12.35 -10.66
C ALA A 59 5.76 -12.97 -12.07
N GLY A 60 6.88 -13.31 -12.73
CA GLY A 60 6.92 -13.94 -14.05
C GLY A 60 6.81 -15.46 -14.03
N LYS A 61 6.91 -16.10 -12.85
CA LYS A 61 6.87 -17.55 -12.73
C LYS A 61 5.42 -18.08 -12.75
N PRO A 62 5.13 -19.19 -13.44
CA PRO A 62 3.82 -19.81 -13.35
C PRO A 62 3.45 -20.19 -11.90
N GLY A 63 2.25 -19.81 -11.47
CA GLY A 63 1.73 -20.15 -10.13
C GLY A 63 2.07 -19.14 -9.03
N THR A 64 2.82 -18.08 -9.33
CA THR A 64 3.11 -16.97 -8.41
C THR A 64 2.37 -15.69 -8.82
N ASN A 65 1.32 -15.79 -9.63
CA ASN A 65 0.75 -14.66 -10.37
C ASN A 65 0.02 -13.60 -9.52
N VAL A 66 -0.01 -13.76 -8.19
CA VAL A 66 -0.64 -12.85 -7.25
C VAL A 66 0.05 -12.87 -5.89
N ILE A 67 0.13 -11.71 -5.24
CA ILE A 67 0.42 -11.56 -3.81
C ILE A 67 -0.74 -10.83 -3.12
N PHE A 68 -1.07 -11.25 -1.88
CA PHE A 68 -2.22 -10.75 -1.12
C PHE A 68 -1.80 -10.12 0.21
N PHE A 69 -2.52 -9.07 0.57
CA PHE A 69 -2.46 -8.37 1.85
C PHE A 69 -3.86 -8.38 2.45
N ASN A 70 -4.19 -9.40 3.23
CA ASN A 70 -5.53 -9.58 3.76
C ASN A 70 -5.76 -8.82 5.07
N PHE A 71 -6.98 -8.31 5.24
CA PHE A 71 -7.49 -7.68 6.44
C PHE A 71 -8.89 -8.24 6.76
N THR A 72 -9.32 -8.14 8.01
CA THR A 72 -10.71 -8.49 8.38
C THR A 72 -11.69 -7.48 7.78
N SER A 73 -11.39 -6.19 7.91
CA SER A 73 -11.97 -5.04 7.22
C SER A 73 -11.20 -3.80 7.69
N ARG A 74 -10.97 -2.82 6.82
CA ARG A 74 -10.25 -1.58 7.13
C ARG A 74 -10.88 -0.40 6.42
N ASP A 75 -10.94 0.71 7.15
CA ASP A 75 -11.33 2.01 6.63
C ASP A 75 -10.11 2.75 6.08
N PHE A 76 -10.09 2.95 4.77
CA PHE A 76 -9.11 3.73 4.03
C PHE A 76 -9.67 5.06 3.50
N SER A 77 -10.90 5.44 3.86
CA SER A 77 -11.55 6.66 3.38
C SER A 77 -10.84 7.96 3.80
N GLY A 78 -10.00 7.89 4.83
CA GLY A 78 -9.15 9.01 5.28
C GLY A 78 -7.86 9.22 4.49
N TYR A 79 -7.57 8.39 3.49
CA TYR A 79 -6.39 8.49 2.64
C TYR A 79 -6.78 8.76 1.19
N ASN A 80 -5.84 9.30 0.41
CA ASN A 80 -6.05 9.54 -1.02
C ASN A 80 -4.90 9.02 -1.89
N THR A 81 -3.87 8.45 -1.28
CA THR A 81 -2.65 8.02 -1.97
C THR A 81 -2.13 6.70 -1.42
N LEU A 82 -1.79 5.78 -2.33
CA LEU A 82 -0.97 4.59 -2.06
C LEU A 82 0.46 4.88 -2.53
N SER A 83 1.45 4.67 -1.66
CA SER A 83 2.87 4.80 -2.00
C SER A 83 3.65 3.54 -1.65
N PHE A 84 4.63 3.15 -2.47
CA PHE A 84 5.52 2.01 -2.21
C PHE A 84 6.79 2.07 -3.06
N TRP A 85 7.84 1.40 -2.58
CA TRP A 85 9.08 1.20 -3.34
C TRP A 85 9.04 -0.09 -4.13
N VAL A 86 9.52 -0.04 -5.37
CA VAL A 86 9.73 -1.21 -6.23
C VAL A 86 11.15 -1.22 -6.76
N TYR A 87 11.80 -2.38 -6.70
CA TYR A 87 12.98 -2.70 -7.48
C TYR A 87 12.61 -3.84 -8.44
N ALA A 88 12.99 -3.73 -9.71
CA ALA A 88 12.85 -4.81 -10.67
C ALA A 88 14.23 -5.29 -11.13
N GLU A 89 14.41 -6.60 -11.25
CA GLU A 89 15.66 -7.16 -11.79
C GLU A 89 15.84 -6.89 -13.28
N LYS A 90 14.73 -6.74 -14.02
CA LYS A 90 14.69 -6.44 -15.45
C LYS A 90 13.51 -5.51 -15.77
N ALA A 91 13.66 -4.62 -16.74
CA ALA A 91 12.55 -3.85 -17.30
C ALA A 91 11.76 -4.72 -18.29
N THR A 92 10.83 -5.52 -17.79
CA THR A 92 10.06 -6.48 -18.60
C THR A 92 8.85 -5.87 -19.31
N PHE A 93 8.51 -4.62 -18.98
CA PHE A 93 7.27 -3.95 -19.39
C PHE A 93 6.00 -4.75 -19.01
N ALA A 94 6.12 -5.70 -18.07
CA ALA A 94 4.98 -6.40 -17.52
C ALA A 94 4.00 -5.41 -16.90
N THR A 95 2.70 -5.63 -17.11
CA THR A 95 1.67 -4.86 -16.42
C THR A 95 1.34 -5.54 -15.10
N ILE A 96 1.55 -4.83 -14.00
CA ILE A 96 1.16 -5.27 -12.66
C ILE A 96 -0.12 -4.56 -12.29
N GLN A 97 -1.16 -5.32 -11.98
CA GLN A 97 -2.41 -4.77 -11.47
C GLN A 97 -2.33 -4.61 -9.96
N VAL A 98 -2.85 -3.50 -9.46
CA VAL A 98 -3.04 -3.22 -8.05
C VAL A 98 -4.54 -3.23 -7.78
N VAL A 99 -4.98 -4.08 -6.86
CA VAL A 99 -6.39 -4.33 -6.59
C VAL A 99 -6.68 -4.12 -5.11
N PHE A 100 -7.71 -3.34 -4.80
CA PHE A 100 -8.27 -3.23 -3.45
C PHE A 100 -9.62 -3.94 -3.43
N ASN A 101 -9.75 -4.98 -2.61
CA ASN A 101 -11.00 -5.70 -2.44
C ASN A 101 -11.92 -4.96 -1.49
N SER A 102 -13.16 -4.74 -1.92
CA SER A 102 -14.20 -4.07 -1.17
C SER A 102 -15.54 -4.77 -1.37
N PRO A 103 -15.70 -5.99 -0.83
CA PRO A 103 -16.83 -6.87 -1.13
C PRO A 103 -18.16 -6.34 -0.57
N THR A 104 -19.23 -6.37 -1.36
CA THR A 104 -20.61 -6.13 -0.85
C THR A 104 -21.35 -7.44 -0.57
N ILE A 105 -21.46 -8.32 -1.57
CA ILE A 105 -22.09 -9.64 -1.51
C ILE A 105 -21.23 -10.66 -2.29
N GLY A 106 -19.91 -10.57 -2.17
CA GLY A 106 -18.93 -11.48 -2.78
C GLY A 106 -17.54 -10.87 -2.99
N GLU A 107 -16.52 -11.68 -3.26
CA GLU A 107 -15.10 -11.25 -3.28
C GLU A 107 -14.67 -10.47 -4.54
N GLN A 108 -15.57 -10.24 -5.50
CA GLN A 108 -15.24 -9.73 -6.84
C GLN A 108 -15.44 -8.22 -7.00
N ASP A 109 -15.95 -7.54 -5.96
CA ASP A 109 -16.12 -6.08 -5.97
C ASP A 109 -14.82 -5.41 -5.55
N VAL A 110 -14.23 -4.64 -6.46
CA VAL A 110 -12.87 -4.13 -6.29
C VAL A 110 -12.69 -2.73 -6.85
N PHE A 111 -11.67 -2.04 -6.33
CA PHE A 111 -11.02 -0.91 -6.98
C PHE A 111 -9.72 -1.40 -7.62
N GLU A 112 -9.45 -1.01 -8.86
CA GLU A 112 -8.32 -1.53 -9.63
C GLU A 112 -7.58 -0.45 -10.40
N SER A 113 -6.26 -0.58 -10.45
CA SER A 113 -5.38 0.21 -11.28
C SER A 113 -4.18 -0.64 -11.67
N ASP A 114 -3.22 -0.05 -12.38
CA ASP A 114 -2.04 -0.74 -12.88
C ASP A 114 -0.81 0.16 -12.95
N PHE A 115 0.34 -0.49 -13.02
CA PHE A 115 1.61 0.13 -13.40
C PHE A 115 2.42 -0.84 -14.26
N SER A 116 3.35 -0.30 -15.05
CA SER A 116 4.25 -1.08 -15.89
C SER A 116 5.63 -1.24 -15.24
N VAL A 117 6.25 -2.40 -15.41
CA VAL A 117 7.63 -2.66 -14.95
C VAL A 117 8.61 -2.12 -16.00
N ASP A 118 8.78 -0.80 -16.03
CA ASP A 118 9.60 -0.08 -17.02
C ASP A 118 10.99 0.35 -16.49
N THR A 119 11.26 0.10 -15.20
CA THR A 119 12.56 0.35 -14.58
C THR A 119 13.34 -0.93 -14.36
N GLU A 120 14.67 -0.86 -14.41
CA GLU A 120 15.57 -1.98 -14.16
C GLU A 120 16.69 -1.58 -13.20
N GLY A 121 17.08 -2.49 -12.31
CA GLY A 121 18.34 -2.39 -11.57
C GLY A 121 18.38 -1.29 -10.50
N LYS A 122 17.25 -0.64 -10.22
CA LYS A 122 17.15 0.46 -9.25
C LYS A 122 15.81 0.47 -8.52
N TRP A 123 15.83 1.07 -7.33
CA TRP A 123 14.63 1.36 -6.57
C TRP A 123 13.91 2.59 -7.15
N SER A 124 12.61 2.47 -7.32
CA SER A 124 11.72 3.53 -7.78
C SER A 124 10.52 3.61 -6.84
N LYS A 125 10.16 4.82 -6.39
CA LYS A 125 8.96 5.03 -5.58
C LYS A 125 7.76 5.23 -6.50
N TYR A 126 6.76 4.36 -6.36
CA TYR A 126 5.47 4.49 -7.00
C TYR A 126 4.51 5.21 -6.07
N THR A 127 3.74 6.15 -6.62
CA THR A 127 2.72 6.91 -5.91
C THR A 127 1.46 6.90 -6.77
N MET A 128 0.37 6.39 -6.24
CA MET A 128 -0.90 6.20 -6.96
C MET A 128 -2.02 6.90 -6.18
N SER A 129 -2.67 7.89 -6.80
CA SER A 129 -3.89 8.46 -6.25
C SER A 129 -4.99 7.39 -6.23
N LEU A 130 -5.74 7.30 -5.13
CA LEU A 130 -6.86 6.37 -5.00
C LEU A 130 -7.99 6.70 -5.99
N ASP A 131 -8.11 7.96 -6.44
CA ASP A 131 -9.08 8.36 -7.47
C ASP A 131 -8.76 7.81 -8.86
N ARG A 132 -7.52 7.36 -9.09
CA ARG A 132 -7.13 6.67 -10.34
C ARG A 132 -7.69 5.25 -10.40
N PHE A 133 -8.07 4.66 -9.27
CA PHE A 133 -8.56 3.29 -9.25
C PHE A 133 -10.00 3.24 -9.77
N LYS A 134 -10.20 2.45 -10.81
CA LYS A 134 -11.53 2.24 -11.39
C LYS A 134 -12.30 1.27 -10.52
N LYS A 135 -13.59 1.53 -10.36
CA LYS A 135 -14.51 0.56 -9.79
C LYS A 135 -14.70 -0.57 -10.80
N SER A 136 -14.54 -1.81 -10.34
CA SER A 136 -15.02 -3.00 -11.02
C SER A 136 -16.16 -3.57 -10.20
N ARG A 137 -17.36 -3.61 -10.81
CA ARG A 137 -18.65 -3.96 -10.18
C ARG A 137 -19.07 -2.92 -9.14
N GLU A 138 -19.50 -3.36 -7.95
CA GLU A 138 -20.12 -2.52 -6.94
C GLU A 138 -19.32 -2.59 -5.63
N PRO A 139 -18.09 -2.05 -5.57
CA PRO A 139 -17.32 -2.04 -4.32
C PRO A 139 -18.04 -1.25 -3.23
N ALA A 140 -18.03 -1.79 -2.01
CA ALA A 140 -18.72 -1.24 -0.85
C ALA A 140 -18.23 0.18 -0.49
N GLY A 141 -16.95 0.45 -0.71
CA GLY A 141 -16.34 1.74 -0.49
C GLY A 141 -14.90 1.64 0.06
N TRP A 142 -14.19 2.76 0.07
CA TRP A 142 -12.86 2.82 0.68
C TRP A 142 -12.89 2.63 2.19
N ASP A 143 -14.06 2.76 2.82
CA ASP A 143 -14.30 2.47 4.24
C ASP A 143 -14.41 0.97 4.55
N GLN A 144 -14.45 0.11 3.53
CA GLN A 144 -14.59 -1.33 3.66
C GLN A 144 -13.61 -2.06 2.74
N ILE A 145 -12.31 -2.01 3.07
CA ILE A 145 -11.27 -2.76 2.36
C ILE A 145 -10.90 -4.04 3.11
N THR A 146 -10.94 -5.17 2.42
CA THR A 146 -10.59 -6.50 2.98
C THR A 146 -9.27 -7.03 2.45
N ALA A 147 -8.78 -6.55 1.31
CA ALA A 147 -7.45 -6.92 0.83
C ALA A 147 -6.83 -5.87 -0.10
N ILE A 148 -5.50 -5.86 -0.18
CA ILE A 148 -4.75 -5.31 -1.32
C ILE A 148 -4.08 -6.48 -2.05
N GLN A 149 -4.08 -6.45 -3.38
CA GLN A 149 -3.44 -7.46 -4.21
C GLN A 149 -2.53 -6.82 -5.25
N PHE A 150 -1.45 -7.52 -5.59
CA PHE A 150 -0.68 -7.26 -6.80
C PHE A 150 -0.77 -8.50 -7.67
N CYS A 151 -1.22 -8.35 -8.92
CA CYS A 151 -1.51 -9.47 -9.81
C CYS A 151 -0.86 -9.25 -11.18
N THR A 152 -0.30 -10.31 -11.76
CA THR A 152 0.18 -10.33 -13.16
C THR A 152 -0.85 -10.86 -14.14
N HIS A 153 -1.94 -11.46 -13.64
CA HIS A 153 -2.94 -12.16 -14.45
C HIS A 153 -4.35 -11.61 -14.20
N ARG A 154 -4.74 -10.59 -14.95
CA ARG A 154 -6.13 -10.09 -14.95
C ARG A 154 -6.35 -9.25 -16.20
N HIS A 155 -7.60 -9.15 -16.65
CA HIS A 155 -7.98 -8.52 -17.92
C HIS A 155 -7.26 -9.08 -19.16
N GLY A 156 -6.94 -10.38 -19.16
CA GLY A 156 -6.21 -11.03 -20.26
C GLY A 156 -4.69 -10.89 -20.22
N ASN A 157 -4.13 -10.19 -19.22
CA ASN A 157 -2.69 -10.13 -19.02
C ASN A 157 -2.15 -11.51 -18.61
N LEU A 158 -0.95 -11.82 -19.10
CA LEU A 158 -0.18 -13.00 -18.73
C LEU A 158 1.09 -12.59 -17.99
N PRO A 159 1.58 -13.41 -17.04
CA PRO A 159 2.90 -13.24 -16.47
C PRO A 159 3.97 -13.14 -17.56
N VAL A 160 4.87 -12.16 -17.44
CA VAL A 160 6.02 -12.04 -18.34
C VAL A 160 7.22 -12.70 -17.68
N GLU A 161 7.76 -13.73 -18.31
CA GLU A 161 8.91 -14.49 -17.81
C GLU A 161 10.08 -13.56 -17.46
N GLY A 162 10.75 -13.86 -16.34
CA GLY A 162 11.87 -13.05 -15.85
C GLY A 162 11.47 -11.77 -15.10
N THR A 163 10.17 -11.51 -14.91
CA THR A 163 9.70 -10.42 -14.04
C THR A 163 9.90 -10.80 -12.58
N VAL A 164 10.96 -10.29 -11.95
CA VAL A 164 11.21 -10.42 -10.51
C VAL A 164 11.21 -9.04 -9.88
N LEU A 165 10.32 -8.84 -8.91
CA LEU A 165 10.08 -7.56 -8.25
C LEU A 165 10.41 -7.65 -6.75
N TYR A 166 10.84 -6.55 -6.17
CA TYR A 166 11.01 -6.39 -4.73
C TYR A 166 10.17 -5.20 -4.29
N PHE A 167 9.31 -5.39 -3.30
CA PHE A 167 8.48 -4.32 -2.74
C PHE A 167 8.96 -3.93 -1.36
N SER A 168 8.89 -2.65 -1.01
CA SER A 168 9.13 -2.18 0.34
C SER A 168 8.35 -0.92 0.66
N GLY A 169 8.21 -0.61 1.95
CA GLY A 169 7.68 0.68 2.42
C GLY A 169 6.28 1.02 1.92
N MET A 170 5.39 0.05 1.80
CA MET A 170 4.02 0.31 1.32
C MET A 170 3.20 1.04 2.37
N GLN A 171 2.64 2.18 1.97
CA GLN A 171 1.97 3.15 2.84
C GLN A 171 0.70 3.70 2.19
N LEU A 172 -0.31 3.96 3.01
CA LEU A 172 -1.44 4.82 2.67
C LEU A 172 -1.22 6.18 3.32
N GLU A 173 -1.40 7.24 2.54
CA GLU A 173 -1.08 8.62 2.91
C GLU A 173 -2.23 9.56 2.51
N LEU A 174 -2.36 10.65 3.27
CA LEU A 174 -3.13 11.82 2.86
C LEU A 174 -2.14 12.81 2.24
N SER A 175 -2.07 12.83 0.91
CA SER A 175 -1.26 13.81 0.16
C SER A 175 -2.09 15.07 -0.15
N PRO A 176 -1.53 16.28 0.00
CA PRO A 176 -2.23 17.54 -0.27
C PRO A 176 -2.58 17.77 -1.75
#